data_AF-A0A958YKH3-F1
#
_entry.id   AF-A0A958YKH3-F1
#
_cell.length_a   1.000
_cell.length_b   1.000
_cell.length_c   1.000
_cell.angle_alpha   90.00
_cell.angle_beta   90.00
_cell.angle_gamma   90.00
#
_symmetry.space_group_name_H-M   'P 1'
#
loop_
_entity.id
_entity.type
_entity.pdbx_description
1 polymer ?
#
loop_
_entity_poly.entity_id
_entity_poly.type
_entity_poly.pdbx_seq_one_letter_code
_entity_poly.pdbx_strand_id
1 'polypeptide(L)'
;MNNLLQNQVGCDLMIWETDSRKRNTNNEVKFVVPTSQDVKVGDVLVGNYSAKSISCYEITEIKERRKAAQHKRDYLIVKTKWTNKKPNFSNFTLITNSSFNQLFNLK
;
A
#
# COMPACT_ATOMS: atom_id res chain seq x y z
N MET A 1 -13.03 5.94 -7.63
CA MET A 1 -11.60 5.73 -7.96
C MET A 1 -10.92 5.07 -6.77
N ASN A 2 -9.99 4.14 -7.01
CA ASN A 2 -9.22 3.48 -5.96
C ASN A 2 -7.97 4.30 -5.63
N ASN A 3 -7.44 4.12 -4.44
CA ASN A 3 -6.26 4.83 -3.96
C ASN A 3 -4.99 4.03 -4.25
N LEU A 4 -3.90 4.75 -4.50
CA LEU A 4 -2.55 4.19 -4.45
C LEU A 4 -1.80 4.86 -3.30
N LEU A 5 -1.51 4.07 -2.27
CA LEU A 5 -0.95 4.50 -0.99
C LEU A 5 0.53 4.16 -0.95
N GLN A 6 1.39 5.18 -0.99
CA GLN A 6 2.83 4.96 -0.85
C GLN A 6 3.19 4.65 0.61
N ASN A 7 4.05 3.65 0.80
CA ASN A 7 4.64 3.34 2.10
C ASN A 7 5.36 4.57 2.68
N GLN A 8 5.13 4.86 3.96
CA GLN A 8 5.60 6.04 4.69
C GLN A 8 5.03 7.38 4.22
N VAL A 9 3.97 7.36 3.41
CA VAL A 9 3.25 8.57 2.98
C VAL A 9 1.76 8.40 3.16
N GLY A 10 1.14 7.51 2.37
CA GLY A 10 -0.29 7.20 2.46
C GLY A 10 -0.61 6.12 3.49
N CYS A 11 0.35 5.25 3.78
CA CYS A 11 0.26 4.22 4.80
C CYS A 11 1.65 3.91 5.38
N ASP A 12 1.71 3.42 6.61
CA ASP A 12 2.95 2.90 7.19
C ASP A 12 2.86 1.37 7.27
N LEU A 13 3.56 0.67 6.36
CA LEU A 13 3.60 -0.79 6.32
C LEU A 13 4.39 -1.33 7.52
N MET A 14 3.80 -2.26 8.27
CA MET A 14 4.41 -2.84 9.47
C MET A 14 4.96 -4.24 9.24
N ILE A 15 4.13 -5.13 8.68
CA ILE A 15 4.49 -6.52 8.43
C ILE A 15 4.06 -6.87 7.02
N TRP A 16 5.01 -7.36 6.23
CA TRP A 16 4.80 -7.95 4.92
C TRP A 16 5.80 -9.08 4.70
N GLU A 17 5.45 -10.03 3.85
CA GLU A 17 6.35 -11.12 3.46
C GLU A 17 7.56 -10.58 2.66
N THR A 18 8.76 -10.86 3.14
CA THR A 18 10.00 -10.33 2.51
C THR A 18 10.42 -11.18 1.33
N ASP A 19 10.19 -12.51 1.35
CA ASP A 19 10.45 -13.40 0.21
C ASP A 19 9.38 -13.19 -0.87
N SER A 20 9.78 -12.57 -1.98
CA SER A 20 8.91 -12.31 -3.13
C SER A 20 8.15 -13.55 -3.63
N ARG A 21 8.71 -14.75 -3.51
CA ARG A 21 8.07 -16.00 -3.95
C ARG A 21 6.90 -16.42 -3.05
N LYS A 22 6.87 -15.93 -1.82
CA LYS A 22 5.84 -16.26 -0.81
C LYS A 22 4.78 -15.17 -0.66
N ARG A 23 4.95 -13.98 -1.22
CA ARG A 23 4.04 -12.83 -1.01
C ARG A 23 2.58 -13.06 -1.45
N ASN A 24 2.36 -13.94 -2.43
CA ASN A 24 1.00 -14.34 -2.83
C ASN A 24 0.43 -15.52 -2.02
N THR A 25 1.29 -16.27 -1.32
CA THR A 25 0.87 -17.35 -0.41
C THR A 25 0.60 -16.80 0.99
N ASN A 26 1.54 -16.01 1.51
CA ASN A 26 1.47 -15.29 2.77
C ASN A 26 1.00 -13.86 2.50
N ASN A 27 -0.23 -13.74 2.01
CA ASN A 27 -0.71 -12.51 1.39
C ASN A 27 -1.37 -11.51 2.36
N GLU A 28 -1.21 -11.74 3.66
CA GLU A 28 -1.67 -10.83 4.71
C GLU A 28 -0.67 -9.69 4.90
N VAL A 29 -1.14 -8.45 4.79
CA VAL A 29 -0.35 -7.24 5.00
C VAL A 29 -0.97 -6.44 6.15
N LYS A 30 -0.10 -5.93 7.01
CA LYS A 30 -0.47 -5.14 8.19
C LYS A 30 0.12 -3.74 8.07
N PHE A 31 -0.72 -2.73 8.25
CA PHE A 31 -0.31 -1.34 8.10
C PHE A 31 -1.17 -0.39 8.92
N VAL A 32 -0.69 0.83 9.10
CA VAL A 32 -1.47 1.91 9.71
C VAL A 32 -1.71 3.05 8.72
N VAL A 33 -2.84 3.73 8.88
CA VAL A 33 -3.24 4.90 8.07
C VAL A 33 -3.84 5.99 8.97
N PRO A 34 -3.89 7.26 8.53
CA PRO A 34 -4.74 8.26 9.17
C PRO A 34 -6.18 7.74 9.32
N THR A 35 -6.83 7.98 10.47
CA THR A 35 -8.23 7.54 10.68
C THR A 35 -9.19 8.08 9.61
N SER A 36 -8.89 9.26 9.04
CA SER A 36 -9.67 9.85 7.94
C SER A 36 -9.40 9.23 6.57
N GLN A 37 -8.40 8.36 6.44
CA GLN A 37 -8.07 7.70 5.17
C GLN A 37 -9.12 6.63 4.87
N ASP A 38 -9.80 6.80 3.74
CA ASP A 38 -10.64 5.75 3.15
C ASP A 38 -9.72 4.68 2.54
N VAL A 39 -9.94 3.43 2.92
CA VAL A 39 -9.20 2.26 2.43
C VAL A 39 -10.24 1.21 2.06
N LYS A 40 -10.16 0.72 0.82
CA LYS A 40 -11.12 -0.24 0.27
C LYS A 40 -10.46 -1.30 -0.60
N VAL A 41 -11.24 -2.33 -0.91
CA VAL A 41 -10.84 -3.38 -1.88
C VAL A 41 -10.55 -2.74 -3.24
N GLY A 42 -9.45 -3.16 -3.85
CA GLY A 42 -8.91 -2.61 -5.10
C GLY A 42 -7.97 -1.41 -4.93
N ASP A 43 -7.80 -0.88 -3.71
CA ASP A 43 -6.70 0.04 -3.41
C ASP A 43 -5.36 -0.69 -3.50
N VAL A 44 -4.29 0.05 -3.83
CA VAL A 44 -2.95 -0.50 -3.99
C VAL A 44 -2.00 0.14 -2.98
N LEU A 45 -1.37 -0.69 -2.14
CA LEU A 45 -0.24 -0.27 -1.32
C LEU A 45 1.03 -0.40 -2.16
N VAL A 46 1.86 0.62 -2.19
CA VAL A 46 3.12 0.60 -2.93
C VAL A 46 4.32 0.81 -2.02
N GLY A 47 5.21 -0.18 -1.99
CA GLY A 47 6.55 -0.06 -1.43
C GLY A 47 7.56 0.15 -2.56
N ASN A 48 8.46 1.10 -2.39
CA ASN A 48 9.62 1.27 -3.24
C ASN A 48 10.88 1.11 -2.39
N TYR A 49 11.62 0.03 -2.62
CA TYR A 49 12.87 -0.26 -1.90
C TYR A 49 14.11 0.08 -2.76
N SER A 50 13.94 0.30 -4.07
CA SER A 50 14.96 0.83 -4.99
C SER A 50 14.32 1.23 -6.33
N ALA A 51 15.03 2.03 -7.14
CA ALA A 51 14.58 2.46 -8.48
C ALA A 51 14.19 1.31 -9.44
N LYS A 52 14.63 0.08 -9.15
CA LYS A 52 14.33 -1.13 -9.95
C LYS A 52 13.36 -2.10 -9.28
N SER A 53 12.91 -1.83 -8.05
CA SER A 53 12.11 -2.76 -7.25
C SER A 53 10.92 -2.04 -6.63
N ILE A 54 9.80 -2.05 -7.38
CA ILE A 54 8.49 -1.70 -6.88
C ILE A 54 7.80 -2.96 -6.34
N SER A 55 7.09 -2.83 -5.23
CA SER A 55 6.22 -3.87 -4.70
C SER A 55 4.83 -3.28 -4.55
N CYS A 56 3.89 -3.80 -5.32
CA CYS A 56 2.50 -3.38 -5.29
C CYS A 56 1.67 -4.50 -4.65
N TYR A 57 0.84 -4.11 -3.68
CA TYR A 57 -0.07 -4.99 -2.98
C TYR A 57 -1.49 -4.47 -3.20
N GLU A 58 -2.22 -5.09 -4.12
CA GLU A 58 -3.63 -4.78 -4.36
C GLU A 58 -4.46 -5.41 -3.24
N ILE A 59 -5.28 -4.63 -2.55
CA ILE A 59 -6.15 -5.10 -1.47
C ILE A 59 -7.28 -5.93 -2.07
N THR A 60 -7.35 -7.21 -1.71
CA THR A 60 -8.44 -8.12 -2.14
C THR A 60 -9.48 -8.31 -1.06
N GLU A 61 -9.12 -8.13 0.21
CA GLU A 61 -10.01 -8.30 1.36
C GLU A 61 -9.52 -7.45 2.53
N ILE A 62 -10.44 -6.79 3.25
CA ILE A 62 -10.15 -6.13 4.53
C ILE A 62 -10.61 -7.05 5.65
N LYS A 63 -9.67 -7.57 6.44
CA LYS A 63 -9.96 -8.49 7.55
C LYS A 63 -10.32 -7.74 8.83
N GLU A 64 -9.58 -6.68 9.11
CA GLU A 64 -9.73 -5.92 10.34
C GLU A 64 -9.38 -4.46 10.08
N ARG A 65 -10.15 -3.56 10.71
CA ARG A 65 -9.80 -2.16 10.90
C ARG A 65 -10.14 -1.80 12.34
N ARG A 66 -9.16 -1.31 13.10
CA ARG A 66 -9.33 -0.87 14.49
C ARG A 66 -8.48 0.35 14.77
N LYS A 67 -8.75 1.04 15.88
CA LYS A 67 -7.90 2.15 16.34
C LYS A 67 -6.50 1.64 16.65
N ALA A 68 -5.48 2.33 16.16
CA ALA A 68 -4.09 2.06 16.52
C ALA A 68 -3.75 2.70 17.87
N ALA A 69 -2.61 2.32 18.45
CA ALA A 69 -2.06 2.98 19.64
C ALA A 69 -1.64 4.44 19.34
N GLN A 70 -1.30 4.74 18.09
CA GLN A 70 -0.95 6.08 17.65
C GLN A 70 -2.21 6.95 17.51
N HIS A 71 -2.11 8.20 17.96
CA HIS A 71 -3.22 9.16 17.89
C HIS A 71 -3.67 9.42 16.43
N LYS A 72 -4.98 9.38 16.19
CA LYS A 72 -5.61 9.59 14.86
C LYS A 72 -5.12 8.63 13.76
N ARG A 73 -4.77 7.41 14.15
CA ARG A 73 -4.38 6.35 13.23
C ARG A 73 -5.26 5.12 13.42
N ASP A 74 -5.55 4.45 12.32
CA ASP A 74 -6.20 3.14 12.31
C ASP A 74 -5.19 2.08 11.88
N TYR A 75 -5.27 0.91 12.50
CA TYR A 75 -4.53 -0.30 12.15
C TYR A 75 -5.41 -1.20 11.30
N LEU A 76 -4.85 -1.70 10.20
CA LEU A 76 -5.53 -2.57 9.27
C LEU A 76 -4.78 -3.89 9.07
N ILE A 77 -5.56 -4.96 8.95
CA ILE A 77 -5.13 -6.25 8.43
C ILE A 77 -5.88 -6.50 7.13
N VAL A 78 -5.16 -6.76 6.05
CA VAL A 78 -5.75 -7.01 4.72
C VAL A 78 -5.14 -8.23 4.06
N LYS A 79 -5.92 -8.90 3.21
CA LYS A 79 -5.34 -9.81 2.21
C LYS A 79 -5.07 -9.06 0.92
N THR A 80 -4.01 -9.46 0.24
CA THR A 80 -3.53 -8.77 -0.94
C THR A 80 -3.22 -9.71 -2.10
N LYS A 81 -3.08 -9.12 -3.29
CA LYS A 81 -2.40 -9.72 -4.42
C LYS A 81 -1.15 -8.91 -4.72
N TRP A 82 0.00 -9.58 -4.73
CA TRP A 82 1.29 -8.93 -4.93
C TRP A 82 1.74 -8.98 -6.40
N THR A 83 2.33 -7.88 -6.86
CA THR A 83 3.08 -7.81 -8.11
C THR A 83 4.29 -6.88 -7.98
N ASN A 84 5.33 -7.17 -8.75
CA ASN A 84 6.48 -6.28 -8.95
C ASN A 84 6.34 -5.41 -10.20
N LYS A 85 5.17 -5.43 -10.86
CA LYS A 85 4.90 -4.61 -12.04
C LYS A 85 4.40 -3.23 -11.60
N LYS A 86 4.87 -2.21 -12.32
CA LYS A 86 4.36 -0.84 -12.19
C LYS A 86 2.86 -0.84 -12.54
N PRO A 87 1.98 -0.32 -11.67
CA PRO A 87 0.57 -0.16 -11.99
C PRO A 87 0.38 1.00 -12.97
N ASN A 88 -0.76 1.03 -13.67
CA ASN A 88 -1.13 2.22 -14.42
C ASN A 88 -1.60 3.31 -13.44
N PHE A 89 -0.71 4.23 -13.10
CA PHE A 89 -0.95 5.27 -12.10
C PHE A 89 -2.15 6.18 -12.42
N SER A 90 -2.55 6.33 -13.68
CA SER A 90 -3.72 7.13 -14.05
C SER A 90 -5.05 6.57 -13.53
N ASN A 91 -5.07 5.31 -13.11
CA ASN A 91 -6.28 4.65 -12.61
C ASN A 91 -6.52 4.89 -11.12
N PHE A 92 -5.59 5.57 -10.44
CA PHE A 92 -5.61 5.72 -8.98
C PHE A 92 -5.59 7.18 -8.55
N THR A 93 -6.23 7.44 -7.40
CA THR A 93 -5.95 8.64 -6.61
C THR A 93 -4.60 8.42 -5.90
N LEU A 94 -3.60 9.23 -6.24
CA LEU A 94 -2.23 9.05 -5.75
C LEU A 94 -2.04 9.72 -4.38
N ILE A 95 -1.67 8.93 -3.38
CA ILE A 95 -1.29 9.41 -2.04
C ILE A 95 0.20 9.09 -1.86
N THR A 96 1.01 9.99 -2.43
CA THR A 96 2.44 9.83 -2.70
C THR A 96 3.18 11.13 -2.39
N ASN A 97 4.52 11.11 -2.41
CA ASN A 97 5.35 12.31 -2.24
C ASN A 97 6.03 12.75 -3.56
N SER A 98 6.59 13.96 -3.57
CA SER A 98 7.22 14.56 -4.75
C SER A 98 8.35 13.70 -5.31
N SER A 99 9.16 13.07 -4.45
CA SER A 99 10.27 12.21 -4.89
C SER A 99 9.77 10.96 -5.60
N PHE A 100 8.68 10.35 -5.13
CA PHE A 100 8.03 9.23 -5.82
C PHE A 100 7.47 9.66 -7.17
N ASN A 101 6.84 10.82 -7.23
CA ASN A 101 6.27 11.36 -8.47
C ASN A 101 7.36 11.62 -9.51
N GLN A 102 8.48 12.22 -9.11
CA GLN A 102 9.64 12.43 -9.97
C GLN A 102 10.20 11.11 -10.51
N LEU A 103 10.39 10.11 -9.64
CA LEU A 103 10.95 8.82 -10.04
C LEU A 103 10.11 8.11 -11.12
N PHE A 104 8.79 8.27 -11.08
CA PHE A 104 7.87 7.61 -12.00
C PHE A 104 7.29 8.51 -13.09
N ASN A 105 7.78 9.75 -13.21
CA ASN A 105 7.29 10.79 -14.13
C ASN A 105 5.77 11.02 -14.00
N LEU A 106 5.29 11.16 -12.76
CA LEU A 106 3.90 11.45 -12.44
C LEU A 106 3.74 12.97 -12.35
N LYS A 107 2.73 13.49 -13.06
CA LYS A 107 2.40 14.93 -13.10
C LYS A 107 1.60 15.35 -11.87
#